data_AF-A0A699YUF6-F1
#
_entry.id   AF-A0A699YUF6-F1
#
_cell.length_a   1.000
_cell.length_b   1.000
_cell.length_c   1.000
_cell.angle_alpha   90.00
_cell.angle_beta   90.00
_cell.angle_gamma   90.00
#
_symmetry.space_group_name_H-M   'P 1'
#
loop_
_entity.id
_entity.type
_entity.pdbx_description
1 polymer ?
#
loop_
_entity_poly.entity_id
_entity_poly.type
_entity_poly.pdbx_seq_one_letter_code
_entity_poly.pdbx_strand_id
1 'polypeptide(L)'
;MWQRVDLAWGELITGAIGGVLEHNPDGLDPVPPLGAVIAAFLALCAKLKPKIVMGHPGPRRRAALAREHAIRAKLVTAIATPQQSSRDVSTWGHKRPRTCLGRGAQQQLSMDQQELQGARLQFTVHQQQLQDAQQQLALDEQQLQGAQHQLSLDQQQLQGAQHQLSLDQQLLQDAQRKVAVDQQQLQGAQHQLAVDQQQLQGAQHQLAVDLEQLQGTQHQLAQALEQMQNGRTGLERSELLLRQHIDACMRVAKCCVVVLPCAQEGGAYQHCDRH
;
A
#
# COMPACT_ATOMS: atom_id res chain seq x y z
N MET A 1 22.10 -5.87 -14.10
CA MET A 1 22.72 -4.52 -14.10
C MET A 1 21.71 -3.38 -14.39
N TRP A 2 20.40 -3.66 -14.39
CA TRP A 2 19.34 -2.67 -14.68
C TRP A 2 18.58 -2.14 -13.46
N GLN A 3 18.98 -2.48 -12.23
CA GLN A 3 18.35 -1.97 -10.99
C GLN A 3 19.02 -0.72 -10.39
N ARG A 4 20.10 -0.19 -10.98
CA ARG A 4 20.81 0.99 -10.46
C ARG A 4 20.51 2.29 -11.22
N VAL A 5 19.65 2.26 -12.25
CA VAL A 5 19.34 3.47 -13.04
C VAL A 5 18.17 4.24 -12.43
N ASP A 6 17.18 3.60 -11.81
CA ASP A 6 16.01 4.30 -11.25
C ASP A 6 16.32 5.19 -10.03
N LEU A 7 17.29 4.81 -9.20
CA LEU A 7 17.65 5.58 -8.00
C LEU A 7 18.43 6.87 -8.33
N ALA A 8 19.05 6.98 -9.50
CA ALA A 8 19.81 8.17 -9.90
C ALA A 8 18.95 9.25 -10.56
N TRP A 9 17.76 8.88 -11.09
CA TRP A 9 16.84 9.83 -11.71
C TRP A 9 15.92 10.53 -10.69
N GLY A 10 15.65 9.90 -9.54
CA GLY A 10 14.90 10.52 -8.44
C GLY A 10 15.64 11.69 -7.78
N GLU A 11 16.93 11.50 -7.45
CA GLU A 11 17.75 12.49 -6.74
C GLU A 11 18.07 13.75 -7.58
N LEU A 12 18.09 13.64 -8.91
CA LEU A 12 18.43 14.74 -9.82
C LEU A 12 17.28 15.72 -10.02
N ILE A 13 16.03 15.28 -9.79
CA ILE A 13 14.84 16.14 -9.88
C ILE A 13 14.59 16.83 -8.53
N THR A 14 14.92 16.19 -7.41
CA THR A 14 14.79 16.81 -6.08
C THR A 14 15.90 17.83 -5.79
N GLY A 15 17.12 17.63 -6.31
CA GLY A 15 18.26 18.53 -6.09
C GLY A 15 18.21 19.87 -6.84
N ALA A 16 17.45 19.99 -7.93
CA ALA A 16 17.36 21.23 -8.71
C ALA A 16 16.28 22.21 -8.21
N ILE A 17 15.38 21.74 -7.34
CA ILE A 17 14.27 22.54 -6.79
C ILE A 17 14.56 22.99 -5.35
N GLY A 18 15.49 22.31 -4.65
CA GLY A 18 15.86 22.62 -3.25
C GLY A 18 16.81 23.83 -3.06
N GLY A 19 16.89 24.74 -4.02
CA GLY A 19 17.94 25.76 -4.08
C GLY A 19 17.51 27.21 -3.96
N VAL A 20 16.23 27.56 -3.74
CA VAL A 20 15.81 28.95 -3.41
C VAL A 20 14.49 28.92 -2.65
N LEU A 21 14.53 28.69 -1.34
CA LEU A 21 13.42 29.00 -0.43
C LEU A 21 14.00 29.64 0.84
N GLU A 22 14.57 30.83 0.68
CA GLU A 22 14.59 31.80 1.78
C GLU A 22 13.17 32.35 1.93
N HIS A 23 12.66 32.28 3.16
CA HIS A 23 11.35 32.76 3.56
C HIS A 23 11.12 34.23 3.17
N ASN A 24 10.00 34.52 2.52
CA ASN A 24 9.36 35.82 2.59
C ASN A 24 7.83 35.63 2.68
N PRO A 25 7.14 36.18 3.70
CA PRO A 25 5.72 35.99 3.89
C PRO A 25 4.98 37.18 3.29
N ASP A 26 4.54 37.07 2.04
CA ASP A 26 3.42 37.87 1.51
C ASP A 26 2.98 37.26 0.18
N GLY A 27 1.69 36.95 0.09
CA GLY A 27 1.12 36.16 -0.99
C GLY A 27 1.22 36.82 -2.36
N LEU A 28 1.71 36.06 -3.33
CA LEU A 28 1.44 36.07 -4.78
C LEU A 28 2.50 35.15 -5.43
N ASP A 29 2.13 33.91 -5.74
CA ASP A 29 3.03 32.97 -6.42
C ASP A 29 3.40 33.48 -7.82
N PRO A 30 4.69 33.54 -8.21
CA PRO A 30 5.07 33.82 -9.58
C PRO A 30 4.96 32.53 -10.40
N VAL A 31 3.99 32.48 -11.30
CA VAL A 31 3.93 31.46 -12.37
C VAL A 31 5.24 31.59 -13.18
N PRO A 32 6.05 30.52 -13.31
CA PRO A 32 7.25 30.60 -14.13
C PRO A 32 6.82 30.88 -15.58
N PRO A 33 7.41 31.86 -16.26
CA PRO A 33 7.02 32.16 -17.63
C PRO A 33 7.25 30.90 -18.48
N LEU A 34 6.26 30.53 -19.28
CA LEU A 34 6.27 29.33 -20.17
C LEU A 34 7.59 29.17 -20.95
N GLY A 35 8.30 30.27 -21.22
CA GLY A 35 9.64 30.26 -21.82
C GLY A 35 10.72 29.52 -21.02
N ALA A 36 10.69 29.56 -19.68
CA ALA A 36 11.67 28.85 -18.84
C ALA A 36 11.45 27.34 -18.86
N VAL A 37 10.20 26.90 -18.90
CA VAL A 37 9.83 25.47 -19.00
C VAL A 37 10.19 24.91 -20.38
N ILE A 38 9.96 25.68 -21.44
CA ILE A 38 10.32 25.30 -22.81
C ILE A 38 11.84 25.26 -22.99
N ALA A 39 12.58 26.22 -22.42
CA ALA A 39 14.04 26.24 -22.46
C ALA A 39 14.66 25.05 -21.70
N ALA A 40 14.10 24.69 -20.55
CA ALA A 40 14.51 23.51 -19.78
C ALA A 40 14.22 22.21 -20.55
N PHE A 41 13.06 22.11 -21.22
CA PHE A 41 12.69 20.94 -22.02
C PHE A 41 13.59 20.78 -23.25
N LEU A 42 13.88 21.86 -23.98
CA LEU A 42 14.78 21.84 -25.13
C LEU A 42 16.24 21.53 -24.73
N ALA A 43 16.70 22.02 -23.57
CA ALA A 43 18.01 21.67 -23.02
C ALA A 43 18.09 20.20 -22.58
N LEU A 44 16.99 19.62 -22.10
CA LEU A 44 16.88 18.20 -21.75
C LEU A 44 16.84 17.32 -23.02
N CYS A 45 16.13 17.74 -24.06
CA CYS A 45 16.12 17.08 -25.38
C CYS A 45 17.50 17.11 -26.06
N ALA A 46 18.31 18.15 -25.84
CA ALA A 46 19.68 18.21 -26.38
C ALA A 46 20.68 17.27 -25.66
N LYS A 47 20.40 16.90 -24.39
CA LYS A 47 21.23 15.94 -23.61
C LYS A 47 20.82 14.49 -23.82
N LEU A 48 19.58 14.23 -24.21
CA LEU A 48 19.12 12.91 -24.68
C LEU A 48 19.50 12.75 -26.15
N LYS A 49 20.74 12.31 -26.43
CA LYS A 49 21.09 11.74 -27.74
C LYS A 49 20.51 10.33 -27.83
N PRO A 50 19.43 10.07 -28.59
CA PRO A 50 19.20 8.73 -29.07
C PRO A 50 20.34 8.41 -30.05
N LYS A 51 21.17 7.44 -29.71
CA LYS A 51 21.98 6.69 -30.69
C LYS A 51 21.00 5.89 -31.56
N ILE A 52 20.22 6.57 -32.38
CA ILE A 52 19.71 5.99 -33.62
C ILE A 52 20.83 6.25 -34.61
N VAL A 53 21.53 5.18 -34.94
CA VAL A 53 22.42 5.12 -36.09
C VAL A 53 21.57 5.57 -37.28
N MET A 54 21.76 6.82 -37.69
CA MET A 54 21.36 7.32 -39.00
C MET A 54 22.11 6.47 -40.01
N GLY A 55 21.49 5.35 -40.40
CA GLY A 55 21.94 4.54 -41.50
C GLY A 55 22.14 5.48 -42.69
N HIS A 56 23.38 5.54 -43.17
CA HIS A 56 23.70 6.21 -44.41
C HIS A 56 22.64 5.89 -45.46
N PRO A 57 22.19 6.87 -46.27
CA PRO A 57 21.21 6.61 -47.32
C PRO A 57 21.73 5.44 -48.17
N GLY A 58 20.93 4.36 -48.20
CA GLY A 58 21.30 3.11 -48.86
C GLY A 58 21.72 3.37 -50.32
N PRO A 59 22.56 2.50 -50.91
CA PRO A 59 23.15 2.71 -52.24
C PRO A 59 22.12 3.03 -53.34
N ARG A 60 20.87 2.59 -53.16
CA ARG A 60 19.75 2.89 -54.07
C ARG A 60 19.29 4.36 -54.04
N ARG A 61 19.24 5.03 -52.88
CA ARG A 61 18.86 6.47 -52.79
C ARG A 61 19.98 7.40 -53.27
N ARG A 62 21.25 7.02 -53.05
CA ARG A 62 22.40 7.75 -53.61
C ARG A 62 22.50 7.62 -55.13
N ALA A 63 22.19 6.44 -55.68
CA ALA A 63 22.08 6.26 -57.12
C ALA A 63 20.90 7.03 -57.74
N ALA A 64 19.78 7.18 -57.02
CA ALA A 64 18.64 7.97 -57.47
C ALA A 64 18.96 9.47 -57.54
N LEU A 65 19.57 10.04 -56.50
CA LEU A 65 19.98 11.46 -56.48
C LEU A 65 21.11 11.77 -57.48
N ALA A 66 22.07 10.85 -57.68
CA ALA A 66 23.12 11.02 -58.69
C ALA A 66 22.57 10.98 -60.12
N ARG A 67 21.52 10.18 -60.39
CA ARG A 67 20.82 10.17 -61.68
C ARG A 67 20.02 11.46 -61.90
N GLU A 68 19.41 12.00 -60.85
CA GLU A 68 18.68 13.27 -60.90
C GLU A 68 19.61 14.46 -61.19
N HIS A 69 20.77 14.53 -60.52
CA HIS A 69 21.77 15.56 -60.79
C HIS A 69 22.41 15.42 -62.18
N ALA A 70 22.59 14.19 -62.70
CA ALA A 70 23.09 13.96 -64.05
C ALA A 70 22.08 14.35 -65.15
N ILE A 71 20.78 14.16 -64.90
CA ILE A 71 19.71 14.60 -65.80
C ILE A 71 19.58 16.13 -65.77
N ARG A 72 19.65 16.75 -64.59
CA ARG A 72 19.61 18.21 -64.42
C ARG A 72 20.84 18.89 -65.05
N ALA A 73 22.03 18.28 -64.96
CA ALA A 73 23.25 18.77 -65.60
C ALA A 73 23.19 18.70 -67.13
N LYS A 74 22.58 17.65 -67.70
CA LYS A 74 22.36 17.51 -69.15
C LYS A 74 21.32 18.49 -69.69
N LEU A 75 20.26 18.78 -68.93
CA LEU A 75 19.28 19.82 -69.30
C LEU A 75 19.88 21.22 -69.26
N VAL A 76 20.74 21.53 -68.28
CA VAL A 76 21.39 22.84 -68.16
C VAL A 76 22.48 23.06 -69.23
N THR A 77 23.22 22.02 -69.63
CA THR A 77 24.18 22.12 -70.74
C THR A 77 23.51 22.22 -72.11
N ALA A 78 22.34 21.59 -72.31
CA ALA A 78 21.57 21.72 -73.55
C ALA A 78 20.97 23.12 -73.77
N ILE A 79 20.69 23.86 -72.70
CA ILE A 79 20.14 25.23 -72.75
C ILE A 79 21.26 26.29 -72.91
N ALA A 80 22.53 25.94 -72.60
CA ALA A 80 23.64 26.89 -72.54
C ALA A 80 24.60 26.90 -73.75
N THR A 81 24.44 26.03 -74.74
CA THR A 81 25.26 26.06 -75.98
C THR A 81 24.49 26.67 -77.15
N PRO A 82 24.69 27.97 -77.48
CA PRO A 82 24.47 28.43 -78.84
C PRO A 82 25.59 27.85 -79.71
N GLN A 83 25.19 26.97 -80.62
CA GLN A 83 26.03 26.29 -81.59
C GLN A 83 26.84 27.31 -82.41
N GLN A 84 28.13 27.45 -82.07
CA GLN A 84 29.09 28.27 -82.80
C GLN A 84 29.50 27.50 -84.07
N SER A 85 28.67 27.60 -85.10
CA SER A 85 28.98 27.12 -86.44
C SER A 85 29.92 28.11 -87.11
N SER A 86 31.15 27.64 -87.32
CA SER A 86 32.28 28.30 -87.98
C SER A 86 31.92 29.17 -89.18
N ARG A 87 32.43 30.40 -89.18
CA ARG A 87 32.65 31.18 -90.39
C ARG A 87 33.88 30.60 -91.09
N ASP A 88 33.67 29.83 -92.14
CA ASP A 88 34.62 29.70 -93.24
C ASP A 88 33.84 29.82 -94.55
N VAL A 89 33.77 31.04 -95.06
CA VAL A 89 33.40 31.30 -96.46
C VAL A 89 34.71 31.25 -97.24
N SER A 90 34.91 30.16 -97.95
CA SER A 90 35.80 30.11 -99.10
C SER A 90 35.00 29.56 -100.26
N THR A 91 34.86 30.42 -101.26
CA THR A 91 34.70 30.14 -102.69
C THR A 91 34.63 28.66 -103.04
N TRP A 92 33.53 28.22 -103.67
CA TRP A 92 33.48 27.42 -104.92
C TRP A 92 32.00 27.17 -105.25
N GLY A 93 31.52 27.87 -106.29
CA GLY A 93 30.18 27.65 -106.81
C GLY A 93 30.11 26.32 -107.56
N HIS A 94 29.18 25.45 -107.18
CA HIS A 94 28.55 24.50 -108.10
C HIS A 94 27.16 24.10 -107.60
N LYS A 95 26.21 24.05 -108.53
CA LYS A 95 24.80 23.69 -108.33
C LYS A 95 24.67 22.34 -107.61
N ARG A 96 24.08 22.31 -106.40
CA ARG A 96 23.55 21.08 -105.80
C ARG A 96 22.01 21.03 -105.87
N PRO A 97 21.41 19.84 -106.06
CA PRO A 97 19.97 19.70 -106.27
C PRO A 97 19.18 19.98 -104.97
N ARG A 98 18.01 20.61 -105.09
CA ARG A 98 17.10 21.01 -104.00
C ARG A 98 16.46 19.85 -103.19
N THR A 99 16.94 18.61 -103.31
CA THR A 99 16.27 17.40 -102.78
C THR A 99 16.92 16.78 -101.53
N CYS A 100 17.98 17.41 -100.98
CA CYS A 100 18.70 16.92 -99.81
C CYS A 100 18.42 17.73 -98.51
N LEU A 101 18.05 19.01 -98.63
CA LEU A 101 17.80 19.89 -97.48
C LEU A 101 16.48 19.57 -96.73
N GLY A 102 15.46 19.06 -97.43
CA GLY A 102 14.18 18.69 -96.81
C GLY A 102 14.23 17.40 -96.00
N ARG A 103 15.13 16.46 -96.35
CA ARG A 103 15.18 15.11 -95.75
C ARG A 103 15.82 15.11 -94.36
N GLY A 104 16.88 15.90 -94.16
CA GLY A 104 17.50 16.09 -92.85
C GLY A 104 16.57 16.81 -91.86
N ALA A 105 15.87 17.85 -92.32
CA ALA A 105 14.86 18.54 -91.51
C ALA A 105 13.68 17.63 -91.14
N GLN A 106 13.24 16.75 -92.06
CA GLN A 106 12.19 15.76 -91.78
C GLN A 106 12.64 14.68 -90.78
N GLN A 107 13.89 14.21 -90.86
CA GLN A 107 14.44 13.28 -89.88
C GLN A 107 14.57 13.92 -88.49
N GLN A 108 14.99 15.19 -88.43
CA GLN A 108 15.07 15.94 -87.17
C GLN A 108 13.71 16.07 -86.51
N LEU A 109 12.67 16.49 -87.26
CA LEU A 109 11.30 16.59 -86.76
C LEU A 109 10.74 15.24 -86.29
N SER A 110 11.09 14.15 -86.98
CA SER A 110 10.70 12.80 -86.56
C SER A 110 11.34 12.39 -85.24
N MET A 111 12.60 12.77 -85.01
CA MET A 111 13.31 12.54 -83.75
C MET A 111 12.72 13.39 -82.62
N ASP A 112 12.53 14.69 -82.85
CA ASP A 112 11.93 15.60 -81.87
C ASP A 112 10.52 15.14 -81.47
N GLN A 113 9.73 14.61 -82.42
CA GLN A 113 8.41 14.07 -82.15
C GLN A 113 8.47 12.81 -81.28
N GLN A 114 9.45 11.92 -81.50
CA GLN A 114 9.68 10.75 -80.65
C GLN A 114 10.14 11.14 -79.24
N GLU A 115 11.04 12.11 -79.12
CA GLU A 115 11.50 12.61 -77.83
C GLU A 115 10.37 13.27 -77.04
N LEU A 116 9.51 14.07 -77.70
CA LEU A 116 8.34 14.67 -77.08
C LEU A 116 7.33 13.62 -76.62
N GLN A 117 7.11 12.56 -77.41
CA GLN A 117 6.28 11.42 -77.00
C GLN A 117 6.87 10.70 -75.78
N GLY A 118 8.19 10.48 -75.75
CA GLY A 118 8.88 9.90 -74.59
C GLY A 118 8.75 10.77 -73.34
N ALA A 119 8.94 12.08 -73.47
CA ALA A 119 8.76 13.03 -72.38
C ALA A 119 7.32 13.07 -71.86
N ARG A 120 6.32 13.01 -72.76
CA ARG A 120 4.90 12.92 -72.38
C ARG A 120 4.61 11.66 -71.57
N LEU A 121 5.09 10.49 -72.01
CA LEU A 121 4.90 9.24 -71.28
C LEU A 121 5.55 9.28 -69.89
N GLN A 122 6.76 9.84 -69.78
CA GLN A 122 7.43 10.03 -68.49
C GLN A 122 6.64 10.96 -67.57
N PHE A 123 6.09 12.05 -68.11
CA PHE A 123 5.25 12.96 -67.32
C PHE A 123 4.01 12.26 -66.79
N THR A 124 3.32 11.46 -67.61
CA THR A 124 2.16 10.67 -67.18
C THR A 124 2.53 9.68 -66.08
N VAL A 125 3.65 8.98 -66.20
CA VAL A 125 4.14 8.05 -65.16
C VAL A 125 4.43 8.78 -63.85
N HIS A 126 5.08 9.95 -63.91
CA HIS A 126 5.34 10.75 -62.72
C HIS A 126 4.06 11.29 -62.08
N GLN A 127 3.07 11.68 -62.88
CA GLN A 127 1.76 12.11 -62.39
C GLN A 127 1.06 10.96 -61.65
N GLN A 128 1.10 9.75 -62.19
CA GLN A 128 0.55 8.55 -61.56
C GLN A 128 1.23 8.25 -60.22
N GLN A 129 2.57 8.25 -60.21
CA GLN A 129 3.36 8.03 -58.98
C GLN A 129 3.04 9.06 -57.89
N LEU A 130 2.79 10.31 -58.28
CA LEU A 130 2.47 11.38 -57.33
C LEU A 130 1.06 11.21 -56.76
N GLN A 131 0.09 10.75 -57.55
CA GLN A 131 -1.24 10.39 -57.07
C GLN A 131 -1.20 9.20 -56.10
N ASP A 132 -0.43 8.15 -56.42
CA ASP A 132 -0.26 7.00 -55.53
C ASP A 132 0.38 7.41 -54.20
N ALA A 133 1.41 8.27 -54.24
CA ALA A 133 2.05 8.79 -53.04
C ALA A 133 1.10 9.65 -52.19
N GLN A 134 0.23 10.44 -52.81
CA GLN A 134 -0.80 11.22 -52.10
C GLN A 134 -1.84 10.31 -51.43
N GLN A 135 -2.28 9.25 -52.10
CA GLN A 135 -3.19 8.26 -51.51
C GLN A 135 -2.54 7.54 -50.33
N GLN A 136 -1.27 7.16 -50.46
CA GLN A 136 -0.53 6.52 -49.38
C GLN A 136 -0.41 7.44 -48.14
N LEU A 137 -0.07 8.71 -48.36
CA LEU A 137 -0.01 9.72 -47.30
C LEU A 137 -1.36 9.88 -46.59
N ALA A 138 -2.47 9.94 -47.33
CA ALA A 138 -3.80 10.04 -46.74
C ALA A 138 -4.16 8.81 -45.88
N LEU A 139 -3.76 7.60 -46.32
CA LEU A 139 -3.93 6.38 -45.53
C LEU A 139 -3.08 6.41 -44.25
N ASP A 140 -1.83 6.82 -44.34
CA ASP A 140 -0.92 6.94 -43.19
C ASP A 140 -1.44 7.98 -42.18
N GLU A 141 -2.00 9.11 -42.64
CA GLU A 141 -2.64 10.12 -41.79
C GLU A 141 -3.86 9.57 -41.04
N GLN A 142 -4.71 8.80 -41.74
CA GLN A 142 -5.87 8.14 -41.11
C GLN A 142 -5.43 7.12 -40.05
N GLN A 143 -4.41 6.33 -40.33
CA GLN A 143 -3.85 5.38 -39.37
C GLN A 143 -3.27 6.08 -38.15
N LEU A 144 -2.56 7.20 -38.36
CA LEU A 144 -1.99 7.99 -37.28
C LEU A 144 -3.09 8.60 -36.39
N GLN A 145 -4.16 9.13 -36.99
CA GLN A 145 -5.32 9.63 -36.24
C GLN A 145 -5.97 8.53 -35.40
N GLY A 146 -6.15 7.33 -35.98
CA GLY A 146 -6.66 6.17 -35.24
C GLY A 146 -5.76 5.80 -34.05
N ALA A 147 -4.44 5.75 -34.25
CA ALA A 147 -3.49 5.45 -33.19
C ALA A 147 -3.49 6.52 -32.08
N GLN A 148 -3.59 7.81 -32.43
CA GLN A 148 -3.71 8.90 -31.45
C GLN A 148 -5.00 8.80 -30.64
N HIS A 149 -6.11 8.47 -31.29
CA HIS A 149 -7.38 8.27 -30.60
C HIS A 149 -7.30 7.11 -29.60
N GLN A 150 -6.74 5.97 -30.02
CA GLN A 150 -6.56 4.82 -29.14
C GLN A 150 -5.68 5.16 -27.93
N LEU A 151 -4.56 5.86 -28.17
CA LEU A 151 -3.65 6.27 -27.10
C LEU A 151 -4.31 7.24 -26.10
N SER A 152 -5.21 8.09 -26.56
CA SER A 152 -6.02 8.95 -25.68
C SER A 152 -6.97 8.13 -24.80
N LEU A 153 -7.65 7.13 -25.36
CA LEU A 153 -8.52 6.23 -24.61
C LEU A 153 -7.72 5.44 -23.56
N ASP A 154 -6.56 4.90 -23.94
CA ASP A 154 -5.70 4.14 -23.03
C ASP A 154 -5.20 5.03 -21.88
N GLN A 155 -4.88 6.31 -22.14
CA GLN A 155 -4.52 7.27 -21.10
C GLN A 155 -5.67 7.53 -20.12
N GLN A 156 -6.90 7.70 -20.62
CA GLN A 156 -8.07 7.88 -19.76
C GLN A 156 -8.34 6.64 -18.89
N GLN A 157 -8.22 5.45 -19.47
CA GLN A 157 -8.36 4.19 -18.72
C GLN A 157 -7.29 4.07 -17.63
N LEU A 158 -6.04 4.41 -17.95
CA LEU A 158 -4.94 4.39 -16.99
C LEU A 158 -5.17 5.38 -15.84
N GLN A 159 -5.64 6.60 -16.14
CA GLN A 159 -6.01 7.59 -15.11
C GLN A 159 -7.13 7.07 -14.20
N GLY A 160 -8.15 6.45 -14.77
CA GLY A 160 -9.23 5.81 -14.01
C GLY A 160 -8.71 4.70 -13.09
N ALA A 161 -7.83 3.83 -13.61
CA ALA A 161 -7.23 2.76 -12.83
C ALA A 161 -6.33 3.29 -11.69
N GLN A 162 -5.55 4.34 -11.93
CA GLN A 162 -4.74 4.99 -10.89
C GLN A 162 -5.61 5.62 -9.79
N HIS A 163 -6.72 6.25 -10.17
CA HIS A 163 -7.66 6.81 -9.20
C HIS A 163 -8.28 5.72 -8.32
N GLN A 164 -8.73 4.62 -8.94
CA GLN A 164 -9.28 3.47 -8.20
C GLN A 164 -8.24 2.87 -7.25
N LEU A 165 -7.00 2.67 -7.71
CA LEU A 165 -5.92 2.16 -6.87
C LEU A 165 -5.64 3.07 -5.66
N SER A 166 -5.73 4.39 -5.84
CA SER A 166 -5.58 5.35 -4.74
C SER A 166 -6.71 5.21 -3.71
N LEU A 167 -7.95 5.01 -4.15
CA LEU A 167 -9.10 4.80 -3.25
C LEU A 167 -8.95 3.48 -2.48
N ASP A 168 -8.55 2.40 -3.16
CA ASP A 168 -8.33 1.10 -2.55
C ASP A 168 -7.20 1.15 -1.50
N GLN A 169 -6.14 1.92 -1.75
CA GLN A 169 -5.07 2.15 -0.78
C GLN A 169 -5.56 2.90 0.46
N GLN A 170 -6.41 3.92 0.30
CA GLN A 170 -7.00 4.63 1.44
C GLN A 170 -7.89 3.72 2.27
N LEU A 171 -8.78 2.94 1.62
CA LEU A 171 -9.63 1.97 2.30
C LEU A 171 -8.81 0.93 3.08
N LEU A 172 -7.70 0.46 2.51
CA LEU A 172 -6.81 -0.48 3.18
C LEU A 172 -6.16 0.15 4.42
N GLN A 173 -5.70 1.40 4.33
CA GLN A 173 -5.13 2.11 5.48
C GLN A 173 -6.15 2.29 6.61
N ASP A 174 -7.39 2.65 6.27
CA ASP A 174 -8.47 2.78 7.25
C ASP A 174 -8.81 1.44 7.90
N ALA A 175 -8.87 0.36 7.13
CA ALA A 175 -9.07 -0.99 7.65
C ALA A 175 -7.94 -1.40 8.62
N GLN A 176 -6.69 -1.12 8.27
CA GLN A 176 -5.54 -1.37 9.14
C GLN A 176 -5.62 -0.59 10.46
N ARG A 177 -6.01 0.69 10.41
CA ARG A 177 -6.21 1.52 11.60
C ARG A 177 -7.31 0.95 12.50
N LYS A 178 -8.43 0.52 11.92
CA LYS A 178 -9.53 -0.10 12.68
C LYS A 178 -9.08 -1.38 13.39
N VAL A 179 -8.36 -2.25 12.68
CA VAL A 179 -7.79 -3.48 13.25
C VAL A 179 -6.82 -3.17 14.40
N ALA A 180 -6.00 -2.13 14.27
CA ALA A 180 -5.08 -1.72 15.35
C ALA A 180 -5.85 -1.25 16.61
N VAL A 181 -6.93 -0.46 16.43
CA VAL A 181 -7.79 -0.03 17.54
C VAL A 181 -8.47 -1.22 18.21
N ASP A 182 -9.03 -2.15 17.44
CA ASP A 182 -9.68 -3.35 17.96
C ASP A 182 -8.70 -4.23 18.76
N GLN A 183 -7.45 -4.36 18.30
CA GLN A 183 -6.40 -5.06 19.05
C GLN A 183 -6.06 -4.39 20.38
N GLN A 184 -5.97 -3.06 20.43
CA GLN A 184 -5.74 -2.32 21.68
C GLN A 184 -6.91 -2.50 22.66
N GLN A 185 -8.15 -2.46 22.18
CA GLN A 185 -9.33 -2.71 23.00
C GLN A 185 -9.33 -4.14 23.56
N LEU A 186 -8.98 -5.13 22.74
CA LEU A 186 -8.89 -6.52 23.18
C LEU A 186 -7.82 -6.71 24.26
N GLN A 187 -6.64 -6.10 24.09
CA GLN A 187 -5.57 -6.12 25.10
C GLN A 187 -6.04 -5.49 26.43
N GLY A 188 -6.74 -4.36 26.36
CA GLY A 188 -7.34 -3.72 27.53
C GLY A 188 -8.35 -4.63 28.24
N ALA A 189 -9.24 -5.28 27.48
CA ALA A 189 -10.23 -6.21 28.04
C ALA A 189 -9.57 -7.43 28.69
N GLN A 190 -8.52 -7.99 28.08
CA GLN A 190 -7.76 -9.11 28.66
C GLN A 190 -7.06 -8.70 29.97
N HIS A 191 -6.50 -7.50 30.03
CA HIS A 191 -5.89 -6.98 31.26
C HIS A 191 -6.93 -6.84 32.37
N GLN A 192 -8.09 -6.25 32.07
CA GLN A 192 -9.17 -6.10 33.05
C GLN A 192 -9.65 -7.46 33.57
N LEU A 193 -9.83 -8.43 32.67
CA LEU A 193 -10.23 -9.79 33.05
C LEU A 193 -9.20 -10.44 33.98
N ALA A 194 -7.90 -10.24 33.73
CA ALA A 194 -6.84 -10.76 34.60
C ALA A 194 -6.90 -10.13 36.00
N VAL A 195 -7.14 -8.81 36.09
CA VAL A 195 -7.33 -8.11 37.37
C VAL A 195 -8.54 -8.65 38.12
N ASP A 196 -9.67 -8.80 37.44
CA ASP A 196 -10.91 -9.32 38.05
C ASP A 196 -10.73 -10.76 38.56
N GLN A 197 -9.99 -11.61 37.83
CA GLN A 197 -9.65 -12.95 38.29
C GLN A 197 -8.78 -12.95 39.55
N GLN A 198 -7.79 -12.06 39.64
CA GLN A 198 -6.96 -11.92 40.83
C GLN A 198 -7.79 -11.45 42.04
N GLN A 199 -8.68 -10.48 41.84
CA GLN A 199 -9.59 -10.01 42.88
C GLN A 199 -10.52 -11.13 43.37
N LEU A 200 -11.07 -11.92 42.46
CA LEU A 200 -11.92 -13.06 42.80
C LEU A 200 -11.16 -14.12 43.61
N GLN A 201 -9.92 -14.44 43.22
CA GLN A 201 -9.06 -15.36 43.97
C GLN A 201 -8.78 -14.84 45.39
N GLY A 202 -8.50 -13.54 45.53
CA GLY A 202 -8.33 -12.90 46.82
C GLY A 202 -9.58 -13.00 47.70
N ALA A 203 -10.76 -12.73 47.13
CA ALA A 203 -12.03 -12.85 47.85
C ALA A 203 -12.34 -14.30 48.28
N GLN A 204 -12.05 -15.28 47.42
CA GLN A 204 -12.18 -16.70 47.76
C GLN A 204 -11.26 -17.11 48.92
N HIS A 205 -10.02 -16.62 48.92
CA HIS A 205 -9.09 -16.88 50.00
C HIS A 205 -9.57 -16.27 51.32
N GLN A 206 -10.04 -15.03 51.30
CA GLN A 206 -10.60 -14.38 52.49
C GLN A 206 -11.80 -15.15 53.05
N LEU A 207 -12.71 -15.58 52.17
CA LEU A 207 -13.87 -16.38 52.58
C LEU A 207 -13.46 -17.71 53.22
N ALA A 208 -12.41 -18.37 52.71
CA ALA A 208 -11.90 -19.60 53.30
C ALA A 208 -11.36 -19.35 54.72
N VAL A 209 -10.59 -18.29 54.92
CA VAL A 209 -10.07 -17.88 56.23
C VAL A 209 -11.20 -17.58 57.22
N ASP A 210 -12.21 -16.83 56.79
CA ASP A 210 -13.37 -16.48 57.64
C ASP A 210 -14.15 -17.75 58.04
N LEU A 211 -14.24 -18.74 57.16
CA LEU A 211 -14.91 -20.00 57.42
C LEU A 211 -14.14 -20.88 58.41
N GLU A 212 -12.81 -20.92 58.32
CA GLU A 212 -11.95 -21.57 59.32
C GLU A 212 -12.07 -20.91 60.70
N GLN A 213 -12.08 -19.57 60.76
CA GLN A 213 -12.30 -18.83 62.01
C GLN A 213 -13.67 -19.13 62.61
N LEU A 214 -14.72 -19.18 61.79
CA LEU A 214 -16.07 -19.53 62.24
C LEU A 214 -16.13 -20.97 62.80
N GLN A 215 -15.46 -21.91 62.17
CA GLN A 215 -15.37 -23.29 62.68
C GLN A 215 -14.62 -23.33 64.02
N GLY A 216 -13.53 -22.57 64.15
CA GLY A 216 -12.78 -22.45 65.41
C GLY A 216 -13.64 -21.88 66.55
N THR A 217 -14.40 -20.82 66.28
CA THR A 217 -15.31 -20.23 67.29
C THR A 217 -16.45 -21.16 67.67
N GLN A 218 -17.03 -21.90 66.72
CA GLN A 218 -18.02 -22.93 67.03
C GLN A 218 -17.44 -24.03 67.92
N HIS A 219 -16.21 -24.47 67.67
CA HIS A 219 -15.56 -25.47 68.50
C HIS A 219 -15.33 -24.97 69.94
N GLN A 220 -14.86 -23.73 70.08
CA GLN A 220 -14.70 -23.09 71.40
C GLN A 220 -16.03 -22.96 72.15
N LEU A 221 -17.11 -22.57 71.45
CA LEU A 221 -18.44 -22.49 72.04
C LEU A 221 -18.93 -23.87 72.51
N ALA A 222 -18.72 -24.93 71.71
CA ALA A 222 -19.07 -26.29 72.08
C ALA A 222 -18.34 -26.74 73.35
N GLN A 223 -17.03 -26.48 73.44
CA GLN A 223 -16.24 -26.78 74.64
C GLN A 223 -16.75 -26.00 75.87
N ALA A 224 -17.08 -24.71 75.72
CA ALA A 224 -17.62 -23.90 76.80
C ALA A 224 -18.98 -24.42 77.30
N LEU A 225 -19.85 -24.86 76.38
CA LEU A 225 -21.13 -25.49 76.74
C LEU A 225 -20.92 -26.80 77.51
N GLU A 226 -19.99 -27.64 77.09
CA GLU A 226 -19.65 -28.88 77.79
C GLU A 226 -19.10 -28.59 79.20
N GLN A 227 -18.19 -27.61 79.33
CA GLN A 227 -17.69 -27.17 80.64
C GLN A 227 -18.81 -26.68 81.57
N MET A 228 -19.76 -25.90 81.05
CA MET A 228 -20.93 -25.43 81.80
C MET A 228 -21.83 -26.59 82.24
N GLN A 229 -22.06 -27.58 81.38
CA GLN A 229 -22.84 -28.78 81.72
C GLN A 229 -22.14 -29.63 82.79
N ASN A 230 -20.83 -29.82 82.68
CA ASN A 230 -20.02 -30.50 83.68
C ASN A 230 -20.03 -29.76 85.02
N GLY A 231 -19.91 -28.43 85.00
CA GLY A 231 -20.01 -27.59 86.19
C GLY A 231 -21.39 -27.70 86.85
N ARG A 232 -22.47 -27.66 86.06
CA ARG A 232 -23.84 -27.84 86.55
C ARG A 232 -24.05 -29.20 87.21
N THR A 233 -23.66 -30.29 86.54
CA THR A 233 -23.79 -31.64 87.11
C THR A 233 -22.92 -31.81 88.37
N GLY A 234 -21.77 -31.14 88.44
CA GLY A 234 -20.94 -31.06 89.65
C GLY A 234 -21.66 -30.37 90.81
N LEU A 235 -22.33 -29.24 90.56
CA LEU A 235 -23.14 -28.52 91.55
C LEU A 235 -24.35 -29.32 92.01
N GLU A 236 -25.07 -29.98 91.09
CA GLU A 236 -26.22 -30.84 91.44
C GLU A 236 -25.78 -32.00 92.35
N ARG A 237 -24.59 -32.58 92.11
CA ARG A 237 -24.00 -33.61 92.99
C ARG A 237 -23.63 -33.06 94.37
N SER A 238 -22.99 -31.89 94.44
CA SER A 238 -22.61 -31.30 95.74
C SER A 238 -23.84 -30.90 96.55
N GLU A 239 -24.88 -30.38 95.91
CA GLU A 239 -26.17 -30.10 96.55
C GLU A 239 -26.82 -31.37 97.11
N LEU A 240 -26.84 -32.46 96.34
CA LEU A 240 -27.37 -33.75 96.80
C LEU A 240 -26.59 -34.28 98.02
N LEU A 241 -25.26 -34.22 97.99
CA LEU A 241 -24.41 -34.62 99.12
C LEU A 241 -24.68 -33.78 100.36
N LEU A 242 -24.84 -32.45 100.19
CA LEU A 242 -25.15 -31.55 101.30
C LEU A 242 -26.52 -31.86 101.91
N ARG A 243 -27.54 -32.11 101.08
CA ARG A 243 -28.87 -32.54 101.54
C ARG A 243 -28.80 -33.86 102.31
N GLN A 244 -28.07 -34.85 101.79
CA GLN A 244 -27.87 -36.13 102.47
C GLN A 244 -27.17 -35.96 103.83
N HIS A 245 -26.15 -35.09 103.91
CA HIS A 245 -25.48 -34.74 105.16
C HIS A 245 -26.44 -34.10 106.17
N ILE A 246 -27.24 -33.12 105.73
CA ILE A 246 -28.24 -32.47 106.59
C ILE A 246 -29.26 -33.49 107.10
N ASP A 247 -29.80 -34.35 106.23
CA ASP A 247 -30.75 -35.41 106.61
C ASP A 247 -30.14 -36.43 107.59
N ALA A 248 -28.85 -36.77 107.41
CA ALA A 248 -28.13 -37.62 108.34
C ALA A 248 -27.99 -36.95 109.72
N CYS A 249 -27.58 -35.68 109.76
CA CYS A 249 -27.50 -34.89 110.99
C CYS A 249 -28.86 -34.77 111.69
N MET A 250 -29.94 -34.51 110.94
CA MET A 250 -31.30 -34.42 111.47
C MET A 250 -31.77 -35.77 112.02
N ARG A 251 -31.47 -36.90 111.36
CA ARG A 251 -31.76 -38.24 111.89
C ARG A 251 -31.03 -38.52 113.20
N VAL A 252 -29.73 -38.20 113.28
CA VAL A 252 -28.96 -38.34 114.54
C VAL A 252 -29.57 -37.48 115.64
N ALA A 253 -29.89 -36.20 115.35
CA ALA A 253 -30.52 -35.31 116.33
C ALA A 253 -31.88 -35.85 116.82
N LYS A 254 -32.70 -36.39 115.91
CA LYS A 254 -34.00 -36.99 116.26
C LYS A 254 -33.84 -38.25 117.12
N CYS A 255 -32.86 -39.10 116.82
CA CYS A 255 -32.50 -40.24 117.66
C CYS A 255 -32.01 -39.78 119.05
N CYS A 256 -31.19 -38.74 119.14
CA CYS A 256 -30.74 -38.20 120.42
C CYS A 256 -31.90 -37.67 121.27
N VAL A 257 -32.88 -36.98 120.68
CA VAL A 257 -34.07 -36.49 121.41
C VAL A 257 -34.94 -37.66 121.91
N VAL A 258 -35.03 -38.76 121.17
CA VAL A 258 -35.78 -39.98 121.58
C VAL A 258 -35.03 -40.81 122.63
N VAL A 259 -33.70 -40.71 122.74
CA VAL A 259 -32.89 -41.40 123.75
C VAL A 259 -32.81 -40.62 125.07
N LEU A 260 -33.05 -39.31 125.06
CA LEU A 260 -33.03 -38.48 126.27
C LEU A 260 -34.09 -38.79 127.36
N PRO A 261 -35.23 -39.47 127.13
CA PRO A 261 -36.08 -39.94 128.23
C PRO A 261 -35.61 -41.26 128.85
N CYS A 262 -34.56 -41.93 128.33
CA CYS A 262 -34.06 -43.18 128.93
C CYS A 262 -33.01 -42.97 130.04
N ALA A 263 -32.59 -41.73 130.31
CA ALA A 263 -31.58 -41.43 131.34
C ALA A 263 -32.14 -40.97 132.69
N GLN A 264 -33.45 -41.13 132.93
CA GLN A 264 -34.07 -40.70 134.19
C GLN A 264 -34.76 -41.81 135.01
N GLU A 265 -34.74 -43.07 134.56
CA GLU A 265 -35.18 -44.19 135.40
C GLU A 265 -34.17 -45.36 135.38
N GLY A 266 -33.57 -45.54 136.55
CA GLY A 266 -32.82 -46.68 137.10
C GLY A 266 -32.45 -47.89 136.23
N GLY A 267 -31.14 -48.11 136.12
CA GLY A 267 -30.47 -49.36 136.50
C GLY A 267 -30.75 -50.63 135.68
N ALA A 268 -29.84 -50.98 134.77
CA ALA A 268 -29.19 -52.29 134.66
C ALA A 268 -28.27 -52.35 133.44
N TYR A 269 -27.14 -53.03 133.62
CA TYR A 269 -26.18 -53.43 132.58
C TYR A 269 -26.86 -54.02 131.34
N GLN A 270 -26.45 -53.60 130.14
CA GLN A 270 -26.23 -54.52 129.03
C GLN A 270 -25.24 -53.97 128.00
N HIS A 271 -24.47 -54.93 127.50
CA HIS A 271 -23.29 -54.85 126.65
C HIS A 271 -23.64 -54.30 125.26
N CYS A 272 -22.79 -53.40 124.74
CA CYS A 272 -22.82 -52.96 123.35
C CYS A 272 -22.54 -54.14 122.43
N ASP A 273 -23.48 -54.49 121.55
CA ASP A 273 -23.20 -55.35 120.40
C ASP A 273 -23.12 -54.52 119.12
N ARG A 274 -22.08 -54.79 118.34
CA ARG A 274 -21.64 -54.02 117.18
C ARG A 274 -21.99 -54.82 115.93
N HIS A 275 -22.90 -54.33 115.12
CA HIS A 275 -23.02 -54.67 113.69
C HIS A 275 -23.62 -53.51 112.90
#